data_AF-A0A644YPE8-F1
#
_entry.id   AF-A0A644YPE8-F1
#
_cell.length_a   1.000
_cell.length_b   1.000
_cell.length_c   1.000
_cell.angle_alpha   90.00
_cell.angle_beta   90.00
_cell.angle_gamma   90.00
#
_symmetry.space_group_name_H-M   'P 1'
#
loop_
_entity.id
_entity.type
_entity.pdbx_description
1 polymer ?
#
loop_
_entity_poly.entity_id
_entity_poly.type
_entity_poly.pdbx_seq_one_letter_code
_entity_poly.pdbx_strand_id
1 'polypeptide(L)'
;MRNFFPQTGRMALLFLTGGIGYFCLELAWRGWSHPAMVAVGGLCFLGVGAINEVLPWDMPIEFQALLGAAIITGVELMSGIILNIELQLNIWSYANMRGNIMGQICPQYVALWYLLAYPVIWLDDFVRWQACDEEKPKYRWK
;
A
#
# COMPACT_ATOMS: atom_id res chain seq x y z
N MET A 1 -12.95 -15.59 23.11
CA MET A 1 -12.58 -14.33 23.80
C MET A 1 -12.88 -13.18 22.85
N ARG A 2 -13.12 -11.98 23.38
CA ARG A 2 -13.93 -10.91 22.76
C ARG A 2 -13.31 -10.33 21.48
N ASN A 3 -14.08 -10.35 20.37
CA ASN A 3 -13.83 -9.51 19.20
C ASN A 3 -14.00 -8.03 19.60
N PHE A 4 -12.90 -7.36 19.98
CA PHE A 4 -12.95 -5.97 20.47
C PHE A 4 -13.15 -4.95 19.34
N PHE A 5 -13.00 -5.35 18.08
CA PHE A 5 -13.26 -4.52 16.91
C PHE A 5 -14.26 -5.18 15.94
N PRO A 6 -15.36 -4.50 15.57
CA PRO A 6 -16.16 -4.93 14.44
C PRO A 6 -15.31 -4.89 13.16
N GLN A 7 -15.60 -5.76 12.19
CA GLN A 7 -14.83 -5.91 10.94
C GLN A 7 -14.53 -4.57 10.25
N THR A 8 -15.51 -3.66 10.25
CA THR A 8 -15.38 -2.29 9.73
C THR A 8 -14.33 -1.46 10.49
N GLY A 9 -14.24 -1.60 11.81
CA GLY A 9 -13.27 -0.89 12.64
C GLY A 9 -11.83 -1.33 12.37
N ARG A 10 -11.62 -2.62 12.11
CA ARG A 10 -10.32 -3.16 11.68
C ARG A 10 -9.90 -2.59 10.33
N MET A 11 -10.79 -2.61 9.34
CA MET A 11 -10.50 -2.07 8.01
C MET A 11 -10.18 -0.58 8.08
N ALA A 12 -10.91 0.19 8.89
CA ALA A 12 -10.64 1.62 9.09
C ALA A 12 -9.27 1.85 9.74
N LEU A 13 -8.88 1.05 10.74
CA LEU A 13 -7.57 1.13 11.37
C LEU A 13 -6.45 0.88 10.36
N LEU A 14 -6.51 -0.23 9.63
CA LEU A 14 -5.49 -0.59 8.64
C LEU A 14 -5.41 0.44 7.51
N PHE A 15 -6.55 0.92 7.03
CA PHE A 15 -6.61 2.00 6.02
C PHE A 15 -5.92 3.27 6.51
N LEU A 16 -6.22 3.71 7.74
CA LEU A 16 -5.61 4.91 8.31
C LEU A 16 -4.12 4.72 8.59
N THR A 17 -3.70 3.55 9.05
CA THR A 17 -2.29 3.23 9.23
C THR A 17 -1.53 3.35 7.92
N GLY A 18 -2.05 2.74 6.85
CA GLY A 18 -1.47 2.83 5.51
C GLY A 18 -1.46 4.24 4.95
N GLY A 19 -2.59 4.93 5.02
CA GLY A 19 -2.77 6.26 4.48
C GLY A 19 -1.91 7.31 5.17
N ILE A 20 -1.92 7.34 6.50
CA ILE A 20 -1.10 8.27 7.29
C ILE A 20 0.38 7.91 7.16
N GLY A 21 0.72 6.62 7.19
CA GLY A 21 2.10 6.15 7.01
C GLY A 21 2.68 6.59 5.68
N TYR A 22 1.93 6.42 4.59
CA TYR A 22 2.33 6.87 3.26
C TYR A 22 2.43 8.40 3.17
N PHE A 23 1.45 9.13 3.70
CA PHE A 23 1.47 10.60 3.73
C PHE A 23 2.72 11.13 4.47
N CYS A 24 3.07 10.54 5.61
CA CYS A 24 4.29 10.87 6.35
C CYS A 24 5.56 10.52 5.56
N LEU A 25 5.58 9.39 4.85
CA LEU A 25 6.70 9.01 4.00
C LEU A 25 6.90 10.00 2.86
N GLU A 26 5.82 10.46 2.22
CA GLU A 26 5.90 11.51 1.20
C GLU A 26 6.37 12.85 1.76
N LEU A 27 5.89 13.25 2.95
CA LEU A 27 6.39 14.44 3.61
C LEU A 27 7.90 14.36 3.88
N ALA A 28 8.40 13.19 4.32
CA ALA A 28 9.82 12.99 4.55
C ALA A 28 10.64 12.98 3.26
N TRP A 29 10.10 12.43 2.16
CA TRP A 29 10.81 12.28 0.88
C TRP A 29 10.75 13.53 -0.02
N ARG A 30 9.58 14.18 -0.12
CA ARG A 30 9.29 15.29 -1.05
C ARG A 30 9.12 16.64 -0.34
N GLY A 31 8.94 16.65 0.99
CA GLY A 31 8.64 17.86 1.77
C GLY A 31 7.17 18.30 1.72
N TRP A 32 6.31 17.64 0.95
CA TRP A 32 4.87 17.91 0.88
C TRP A 32 4.10 16.65 0.45
N SER A 33 2.82 16.57 0.79
CA SER A 33 1.90 15.54 0.30
C SER A 33 0.48 16.10 0.18
N HIS A 34 -0.31 15.56 -0.73
CA HIS A 34 -1.70 15.96 -0.94
C HIS A 34 -2.64 15.10 -0.07
N PRO A 35 -3.71 15.65 0.55
CA PRO A 35 -4.61 14.86 1.39
C PRO A 35 -5.20 13.62 0.71
N ALA A 36 -5.41 13.67 -0.62
CA ALA A 36 -5.86 12.52 -1.41
C ALA A 36 -4.92 11.30 -1.30
N MET A 37 -3.62 11.52 -1.04
CA MET A 37 -2.64 10.46 -0.90
C MET A 37 -2.83 9.62 0.36
N VAL A 38 -3.54 10.15 1.37
CA VAL A 38 -3.99 9.32 2.51
C VAL A 38 -4.96 8.25 2.02
N ALA A 39 -5.86 8.59 1.08
CA ALA A 39 -6.79 7.61 0.53
C ALA A 39 -6.08 6.60 -0.37
N VAL A 40 -5.20 7.06 -1.26
CA VAL A 40 -4.41 6.19 -2.15
C VAL A 40 -3.54 5.23 -1.33
N GLY A 41 -2.79 5.75 -0.36
CA GLY A 41 -1.93 4.97 0.53
C GLY A 41 -2.73 3.97 1.38
N GLY A 42 -3.91 4.37 1.88
CA GLY A 42 -4.79 3.47 2.62
C GLY A 42 -5.34 2.33 1.77
N LEU A 43 -5.75 2.59 0.52
CA LEU A 43 -6.19 1.57 -0.42
C LEU A 43 -5.05 0.60 -0.78
N CYS A 44 -3.85 1.13 -1.03
CA CYS A 44 -2.65 0.32 -1.26
C CYS A 44 -2.37 -0.60 -0.07
N PHE A 45 -2.39 -0.08 1.16
CA PHE A 45 -2.14 -0.86 2.36
C PHE A 45 -3.17 -1.96 2.58
N LEU A 46 -4.47 -1.66 2.43
CA LEU A 46 -5.53 -2.67 2.51
C LEU A 46 -5.36 -3.75 1.44
N GLY A 47 -5.04 -3.35 0.21
CA GLY A 47 -4.85 -4.29 -0.90
C GLY A 47 -3.66 -5.21 -0.69
N VAL A 48 -2.52 -4.67 -0.23
CA VAL A 48 -1.33 -5.46 0.10
C VAL A 48 -1.58 -6.37 1.31
N GLY A 49 -2.18 -5.86 2.38
CA GLY A 49 -2.51 -6.66 3.57
C GLY A 49 -3.51 -7.79 3.29
N ALA A 50 -4.40 -7.62 2.32
CA ALA A 50 -5.30 -8.70 1.89
C ALA A 50 -4.58 -9.90 1.26
N ILE A 51 -3.34 -9.73 0.76
CA ILE A 51 -2.52 -10.83 0.23
C ILE A 51 -2.27 -11.87 1.33
N ASN A 52 -1.96 -11.43 2.55
CA ASN A 52 -1.68 -12.33 3.68
C ASN A 52 -2.90 -13.12 4.15
N GLU A 53 -4.10 -12.61 3.92
CA GLU A 53 -5.36 -13.26 4.31
C GLU A 53 -5.82 -14.30 3.26
N VAL A 54 -5.52 -14.05 1.99
CA VAL A 54 -6.00 -14.88 0.86
C VAL A 54 -4.99 -15.96 0.49
N LEU A 55 -3.70 -15.68 0.63
CA LEU A 55 -2.65 -16.60 0.21
C LEU A 55 -2.09 -17.39 1.40
N PRO A 56 -1.73 -18.66 1.19
CA PRO A 56 -1.20 -19.48 2.26
C PRO A 56 0.18 -18.98 2.73
N TRP A 57 0.42 -19.11 4.04
CA TRP A 57 1.64 -18.67 4.74
C TRP A 57 2.94 -19.30 4.23
N ASP A 58 2.87 -20.33 3.39
CA ASP A 58 4.01 -21.01 2.77
C ASP A 58 4.52 -20.32 1.50
N MET A 59 3.80 -19.29 1.03
CA MET A 59 4.21 -18.48 -0.10
C MET A 59 5.46 -17.65 0.21
N PRO A 60 6.49 -17.64 -0.66
CA PRO A 60 7.67 -16.80 -0.48
C PRO A 60 7.30 -15.31 -0.42
N ILE A 61 7.92 -14.58 0.52
CA ILE A 61 7.68 -13.15 0.74
C ILE A 61 8.01 -12.32 -0.51
N GLU A 62 8.94 -12.79 -1.34
CA GLU A 62 9.30 -12.15 -2.62
C GLU A 62 8.12 -12.16 -3.60
N PHE A 63 7.32 -13.23 -3.60
CA PHE A 63 6.15 -13.31 -4.47
C PHE A 63 4.98 -12.49 -3.91
N GLN A 64 4.83 -12.46 -2.58
CA GLN A 64 3.88 -11.56 -1.94
C GLN A 64 4.22 -10.09 -2.22
N ALA A 65 5.49 -9.71 -2.14
CA ALA A 65 5.97 -8.38 -2.50
C ALA A 65 5.73 -8.05 -3.98
N LEU A 66 5.89 -9.03 -4.88
CA LEU A 66 5.60 -8.86 -6.31
C LEU A 66 4.12 -8.59 -6.56
N LEU A 67 3.23 -9.36 -5.92
CA LEU A 67 1.80 -9.11 -5.96
C LEU A 67 1.44 -7.76 -5.34
N GLY A 68 2.08 -7.41 -4.22
CA GLY A 68 1.89 -6.12 -3.56
C GLY A 68 2.27 -4.95 -4.48
N ALA A 69 3.41 -5.05 -5.18
CA ALA A 69 3.82 -4.06 -6.18
C ALA A 69 2.79 -3.93 -7.31
N ALA A 70 2.22 -5.04 -7.79
CA ALA A 70 1.20 -5.03 -8.82
C ALA A 70 -0.10 -4.36 -8.32
N ILE A 71 -0.52 -4.61 -7.08
CA ILE A 71 -1.67 -3.94 -6.45
C ILE A 71 -1.42 -2.44 -6.35
N ILE A 72 -0.28 -2.02 -5.80
CA ILE A 72 0.09 -0.61 -5.67
C ILE A 72 0.09 0.05 -7.05
N THR A 73 0.68 -0.59 -8.06
CA THR A 73 0.69 -0.10 -9.44
C THR A 73 -0.72 0.14 -9.98
N GLY A 74 -1.63 -0.80 -9.76
CA GLY A 74 -3.02 -0.69 -10.20
C GLY A 74 -3.74 0.47 -9.52
N VAL A 75 -3.60 0.60 -8.19
CA VAL A 75 -4.21 1.67 -7.41
C VAL A 75 -3.65 3.03 -7.80
N GLU A 76 -2.33 3.16 -7.97
CA GLU A 76 -1.67 4.38 -8.42
C GLU A 76 -2.10 4.80 -9.82
N LEU A 77 -2.21 3.86 -10.76
CA LEU A 77 -2.68 4.17 -12.12
C LEU A 77 -4.12 4.69 -12.11
N MET A 78 -5.03 3.96 -11.44
CA MET A 78 -6.44 4.36 -11.36
C MET A 78 -6.62 5.70 -10.65
N SER A 79 -5.89 5.90 -9.55
CA SER A 79 -5.92 7.14 -8.79
C SER A 79 -5.31 8.29 -9.60
N GLY A 80 -4.25 8.06 -10.36
CA GLY A 80 -3.65 9.04 -11.25
C GLY A 80 -4.58 9.47 -12.38
N ILE A 81 -5.34 8.52 -12.95
CA ILE A 81 -6.37 8.84 -13.95
C ILE A 81 -7.42 9.77 -13.34
N ILE A 82 -8.01 9.38 -12.20
CA ILE A 82 -9.09 10.17 -11.57
C ILE A 82 -8.56 11.52 -11.08
N LEU A 83 -7.49 11.52 -10.29
CA LEU A 83 -7.01 12.71 -9.59
C LEU A 83 -6.22 13.65 -10.50
N ASN A 84 -5.32 13.13 -11.34
CA ASN A 84 -4.42 13.97 -12.12
C ASN A 84 -4.93 14.24 -13.54
N ILE A 85 -5.63 13.28 -14.17
CA ILE A 85 -6.14 13.47 -15.54
C ILE A 85 -7.54 14.08 -15.53
N GLU A 86 -8.51 13.45 -14.85
CA GLU A 86 -9.91 13.91 -14.86
C GLU A 86 -10.09 15.17 -14.01
N LEU A 87 -9.57 15.17 -12.78
CA LEU A 87 -9.71 16.31 -11.85
C LEU A 87 -8.59 17.35 -11.97
N GLN A 88 -7.59 17.10 -12.83
CA GLN A 88 -6.47 18.03 -13.10
C GLN A 88 -5.72 18.51 -11.84
N LEU A 89 -5.66 17.70 -10.78
CA LEU A 89 -5.02 18.07 -9.52
C LEU A 89 -3.48 18.06 -9.61
N ASN A 90 -2.92 17.37 -10.61
CA ASN A 90 -1.48 17.31 -10.89
C ASN A 90 -0.63 17.00 -9.63
N ILE A 91 -1.08 16.05 -8.79
CA ILE A 91 -0.49 15.71 -7.49
C ILE A 91 0.91 15.09 -7.66
N TRP A 92 1.08 14.25 -8.69
CA TRP A 92 2.38 13.72 -9.10
C TRP A 92 2.46 13.60 -10.62
N SER A 93 3.68 13.45 -11.13
CA SER A 93 3.93 13.20 -12.55
C SER A 93 5.23 12.44 -12.76
N TYR A 94 5.14 11.31 -13.45
CA TYR A 94 6.25 10.51 -13.94
C TYR A 94 6.47 10.68 -15.45
N ALA A 95 5.93 11.73 -16.06
CA ALA A 95 6.02 11.96 -17.52
C ALA A 95 7.47 12.00 -18.05
N ASN A 96 8.41 12.44 -17.22
CA ASN A 96 9.84 12.52 -17.55
C ASN A 96 10.60 11.19 -17.33
N MET A 97 9.93 10.14 -16.84
CA MET A 97 10.53 8.84 -16.55
C MET A 97 10.39 7.91 -17.76
N ARG A 98 11.44 7.13 -18.04
CA ARG A 98 11.45 6.17 -19.15
C ARG A 98 10.43 5.06 -18.92
N GLY A 99 9.59 4.79 -19.92
CA GLY A 99 8.57 3.75 -19.86
C GLY A 99 7.35 4.10 -19.00
N ASN A 100 7.12 5.39 -18.72
CA ASN A 100 5.92 5.81 -18.01
C ASN A 100 4.65 5.51 -18.81
N ILE A 101 3.55 5.28 -18.09
CA ILE A 101 2.21 5.12 -18.65
C ILE A 101 1.38 6.32 -18.19
N MET A 102 0.94 7.15 -19.14
CA MET A 102 0.13 8.37 -18.91
C MET A 102 0.74 9.35 -17.90
N GLY A 103 2.05 9.28 -17.64
CA GLY A 103 2.71 10.01 -16.56
C GLY A 103 2.26 9.61 -15.15
N GLN A 104 1.46 8.55 -14.97
CA GLN A 104 0.88 8.16 -13.68
C GLN A 104 1.64 7.03 -13.00
N ILE A 105 2.21 6.11 -13.77
CA ILE A 105 3.06 5.02 -13.25
C ILE A 105 4.30 4.85 -14.14
N CYS A 106 5.38 4.26 -13.62
CA CYS A 106 6.55 3.89 -14.40
C CYS A 106 7.34 2.72 -13.78
N PRO A 107 8.10 1.94 -14.58
CA PRO A 107 8.82 0.76 -14.10
C PRO A 107 9.78 1.02 -12.93
N GLN A 108 10.39 2.21 -12.88
CA GLN A 108 11.30 2.62 -11.81
C GLN A 108 10.56 2.68 -10.47
N TYR A 109 9.34 3.24 -10.47
CA TYR A 109 8.50 3.29 -9.28
C TYR A 109 7.86 1.94 -8.95
N VAL A 110 7.56 1.10 -9.95
CA VAL A 110 7.15 -0.29 -9.70
C VAL A 110 8.22 -1.04 -8.91
N ALA A 111 9.51 -0.85 -9.25
CA ALA A 111 10.61 -1.43 -8.48
C ALA A 111 10.68 -0.85 -7.05
N LEU A 112 10.42 0.44 -6.87
CA LEU A 112 10.32 1.03 -5.52
C LEU A 112 9.14 0.48 -4.73
N TRP A 113 7.98 0.29 -5.37
CA TRP A 113 6.79 -0.30 -4.73
C TRP A 113 7.00 -1.75 -4.35
N TYR A 114 7.76 -2.50 -5.14
CA TYR A 114 8.22 -3.85 -4.76
C TYR A 114 9.03 -3.83 -3.48
N LEU A 115 10.00 -2.91 -3.36
CA LEU A 115 10.78 -2.75 -2.13
C LEU A 115 9.92 -2.26 -0.96
N LEU A 116 8.94 -1.39 -1.22
CA LEU A 116 8.02 -0.85 -0.23
C LEU A 116 6.99 -1.90 0.23
N ALA A 117 6.67 -2.90 -0.59
CA ALA A 117 5.72 -3.94 -0.23
C ALA A 117 6.21 -4.78 0.96
N TYR A 118 7.51 -5.02 1.10
CA TYR A 118 8.08 -5.76 2.24
C TYR A 118 7.73 -5.15 3.62
N PRO A 119 8.06 -3.88 3.90
CA PRO A 119 7.70 -3.27 5.18
C PRO A 119 6.18 -3.11 5.34
N VAL A 120 5.41 -2.97 4.26
CA VAL A 120 3.94 -2.91 4.32
C VAL A 120 3.35 -4.25 4.77
N ILE A 121 3.77 -5.36 4.16
CA ILE A 121 3.38 -6.72 4.55
C ILE A 121 3.69 -6.94 6.03
N TRP A 122 4.91 -6.57 6.45
CA TRP A 122 5.32 -6.72 7.85
C TRP A 122 4.49 -5.88 8.82
N LEU A 123 4.21 -4.62 8.44
CA LEU A 123 3.45 -3.69 9.26
C LEU A 123 1.98 -4.09 9.38
N ASP A 124 1.35 -4.58 8.31
CA ASP A 124 -0.04 -5.07 8.33
C ASP A 124 -0.22 -6.18 9.36
N ASP A 125 0.61 -7.21 9.30
CA ASP A 125 0.62 -8.31 10.25
C ASP A 125 0.91 -7.85 11.68
N PHE A 126 1.83 -6.91 11.86
CA PHE A 126 2.14 -6.35 13.18
C PHE A 126 0.95 -5.61 13.78
N VAL A 127 0.28 -4.76 12.99
CA VAL A 127 -0.90 -4.00 13.43
C VAL A 127 -2.05 -4.94 13.75
N ARG A 128 -2.27 -5.97 12.94
CA ARG A 128 -3.28 -7.00 13.20
C ARG A 128 -3.01 -7.79 14.47
N TRP A 129 -1.76 -8.22 14.67
CA TRP A 129 -1.37 -8.93 15.88
C TRP A 129 -1.55 -8.07 17.14
N GLN A 130 -1.12 -6.80 17.11
CA GLN A 130 -1.16 -5.93 18.29
C GLN A 130 -2.55 -5.35 18.58
N ALA A 131 -3.25 -4.88 17.54
CA ALA A 131 -4.48 -4.11 17.71
C ALA A 131 -5.75 -4.93 17.44
N CYS A 132 -5.65 -6.06 16.74
CA CYS A 132 -6.79 -6.92 16.40
C CYS A 132 -6.77 -8.29 17.08
N ASP A 133 -5.75 -8.59 17.90
CA ASP A 133 -5.58 -9.85 18.64
C ASP A 133 -5.54 -11.08 17.71
N GLU A 134 -5.01 -10.91 16.49
CA GLU A 134 -4.86 -11.96 15.49
C GLU A 134 -3.62 -12.84 15.74
N GLU A 135 -3.51 -13.99 15.06
CA GLU A 135 -2.38 -14.91 15.24
C GLU A 135 -1.03 -14.22 14.96
N LYS A 136 -0.01 -14.57 15.74
CA LYS A 136 1.34 -14.02 15.58
C LYS A 136 1.89 -14.37 14.18
N PRO A 137 2.45 -13.42 13.43
CA PRO A 137 2.95 -13.67 12.09
C PRO A 137 4.08 -14.70 12.07
N LYS A 138 4.00 -15.64 11.13
CA LYS A 138 4.98 -16.72 10.92
C LYS A 138 5.56 -16.58 9.51
N TYR A 139 6.56 -15.73 9.34
CA TYR A 139 7.27 -15.59 8.07
C TYR A 139 8.24 -16.73 7.83
N ARG A 140 8.29 -17.22 6.60
CA ARG A 140 9.33 -18.14 6.15
C ARG A 140 10.17 -17.46 5.06
N TRP A 141 11.39 -17.12 5.42
CA TRP A 141 12.42 -16.70 4.47
C TRP A 141 12.94 -17.96 3.76
N LYS A 142 13.04 -17.95 2.43
CA LYS A 142 13.69 -19.01 1.66
C LYS A 142 14.95 -18.46 0.99
#